data_AF-A0A0D8XC07-F1
#
_entry.id   AF-A0A0D8XC07-F1
#
_cell.length_a   1.000
_cell.length_b   1.000
_cell.length_c   1.000
_cell.angle_alpha   90.00
_cell.angle_beta   90.00
_cell.angle_gamma   90.00
#
_symmetry.space_group_name_H-M   'P 1'
#
loop_
_entity.id
_entity.type
_entity.pdbx_description
1 polymer ?
#
loop_
_entity_poly.entity_id
_entity_poly.type
_entity_poly.pdbx_seq_one_letter_code
_entity_poly.pdbx_strand_id
1 'polypeptide(L)'
;MAGKEQNCYILDGTVTSLCMKMPANNMCMSVEVPKEFMILSGTLTTTNIIMANWQKSMWQDVMNRAARSLSSGPFRTNFMRASIKVN
;
A
#
# COMPACT_ATOMS: atom_id res chain seq x y z
N MET A 1 -13.47 4.55 14.89
CA MET A 1 -14.84 4.85 14.40
C MET A 1 -14.80 4.76 12.89
N ALA A 2 -15.65 3.93 12.27
CA ALA A 2 -15.65 3.78 10.82
C ALA A 2 -16.32 5.00 10.17
N GLY A 3 -15.56 5.76 9.37
CA GLY A 3 -16.06 6.90 8.61
C GLY A 3 -16.50 6.43 7.23
N LYS A 4 -17.71 6.81 6.80
CA LYS A 4 -18.18 6.60 5.43
C LYS A 4 -17.96 7.89 4.64
N GLU A 5 -16.85 7.97 3.89
CA GLU A 5 -16.73 8.96 2.82
C GLU A 5 -17.46 8.44 1.58
N GLN A 6 -17.90 9.34 0.69
CA GLN A 6 -19.01 9.13 -0.26
C GLN A 6 -19.00 7.81 -1.06
N ASN A 7 -17.86 7.13 -1.23
CA ASN A 7 -17.80 5.79 -1.84
C ASN A 7 -16.79 4.82 -1.19
N CYS A 8 -16.34 5.06 0.05
CA CYS A 8 -15.29 4.26 0.69
C CYS A 8 -15.64 3.94 2.14
N TYR A 9 -15.28 2.74 2.59
CA TYR A 9 -15.31 2.36 3.99
C TYR A 9 -13.92 2.55 4.58
N ILE A 10 -13.81 3.45 5.55
CA ILE A 10 -12.55 3.79 6.21
C ILE A 10 -12.56 3.25 7.64
N LEU A 11 -11.63 2.36 7.95
CA LEU A 11 -11.36 1.87 9.28
C LEU A 11 -9.96 2.33 9.69
N ASP A 12 -9.86 3.06 10.80
CA ASP A 12 -8.60 3.58 11.35
C ASP A 12 -7.73 4.35 10.33
N GLY A 13 -8.37 5.13 9.47
CA GLY A 13 -7.70 5.92 8.42
C GLY A 13 -7.36 5.13 7.15
N THR A 14 -7.76 3.85 7.07
CA THR A 14 -7.48 2.97 5.94
C THR A 14 -8.75 2.59 5.19
N VAL A 15 -8.73 2.70 3.87
CA VAL A 15 -9.82 2.22 3.01
C VAL A 15 -9.82 0.68 3.00
N THR A 16 -10.83 0.06 3.60
CA THR A 16 -10.96 -1.40 3.68
C THR A 16 -11.80 -1.98 2.56
N SER A 17 -12.77 -1.21 2.08
CA SER A 17 -13.64 -1.60 0.97
C SER A 17 -14.20 -0.37 0.27
N LEU A 18 -14.61 -0.57 -0.97
CA LEU A 18 -15.28 0.45 -1.77
C LEU A 18 -16.80 0.22 -1.74
N CYS A 19 -17.52 1.28 -1.97
CA CYS A 19 -18.96 1.31 -2.09
C CYS A 19 -19.33 1.38 -3.57
N MET A 20 -19.77 0.26 -4.14
CA MET A 20 -20.31 0.27 -5.50
C MET A 20 -21.83 0.50 -5.42
N LYS A 21 -22.31 1.60 -6.01
CA LYS A 21 -23.75 1.90 -6.06
C LYS A 21 -24.44 0.92 -7.00
N MET A 22 -25.44 0.21 -6.47
CA MET A 22 -26.32 -0.63 -7.27
C MET A 22 -27.33 0.24 -8.02
N PRO A 23 -27.51 0.03 -9.34
CA PRO A 23 -28.40 0.84 -10.16
C PRO A 23 -29.88 0.73 -9.76
N ALA A 24 -30.28 -0.36 -9.11
CA ALA A 24 -31.69 -0.63 -8.80
C ALA A 24 -32.21 0.18 -7.59
N ASN A 25 -31.45 0.28 -6.50
CA ASN A 25 -31.98 0.74 -5.21
C ASN A 25 -31.12 1.78 -4.49
N ASN A 26 -30.12 2.37 -5.18
CA ASN A 26 -29.15 3.29 -4.58
C ASN A 26 -28.40 2.70 -3.35
N MET A 27 -28.48 1.38 -3.16
CA MET A 27 -27.82 0.64 -2.10
C MET A 27 -26.34 0.47 -2.43
N CYS A 28 -25.52 0.55 -1.39
CA CYS A 28 -24.10 0.40 -1.46
C CYS A 28 -23.72 -1.08 -1.30
N MET A 29 -23.16 -1.70 -2.33
CA MET A 29 -22.52 -3.01 -2.20
C MET A 29 -21.06 -2.80 -1.79
N SER A 30 -20.63 -3.45 -0.71
CA SER A 30 -19.22 -3.46 -0.32
C SER A 30 -18.44 -4.35 -1.28
N VAL A 31 -17.48 -3.75 -1.99
CA VAL A 31 -16.57 -4.48 -2.89
C VAL A 31 -15.14 -4.33 -2.38
N GLU A 32 -14.31 -5.33 -2.62
CA GLU A 32 -12.89 -5.27 -2.26
C GLU A 32 -12.18 -4.14 -3.03
N VAL A 33 -11.16 -3.56 -2.42
CA VAL A 33 -10.32 -2.55 -3.07
C VAL A 33 -9.55 -3.22 -4.22
N PRO A 34 -9.65 -2.75 -5.47
CA PRO A 34 -8.90 -3.31 -6.59
C PRO A 34 -7.39 -3.29 -6.35
N LYS A 35 -6.70 -4.34 -6.84
CA LYS A 35 -5.25 -4.51 -6.64
C LYS A 35 -4.42 -3.35 -7.18
N GLU A 36 -4.88 -2.67 -8.23
CA GLU A 36 -4.20 -1.49 -8.79
C GLU A 36 -4.01 -0.36 -7.77
N PHE A 37 -4.92 -0.21 -6.80
CA PHE A 37 -4.79 0.77 -5.72
C PHE A 37 -3.96 0.26 -4.53
N MET A 38 -3.58 -1.01 -4.52
CA MET A 38 -2.71 -1.62 -3.49
C MET A 38 -1.25 -1.70 -3.92
N ILE A 39 -0.93 -1.29 -5.16
CA ILE A 39 0.42 -1.34 -5.72
C ILE A 39 0.96 0.09 -5.80
N LEU A 40 2.17 0.28 -5.25
CA LEU A 40 2.90 1.52 -5.36
C LEU A 40 4.21 1.24 -6.10
N SER A 41 4.45 1.95 -7.19
CA SER A 41 5.65 1.85 -8.01
C SER A 41 6.37 3.20 -8.07
N GLY A 42 7.69 3.17 -8.28
CA GLY A 42 8.49 4.37 -8.34
C GLY A 42 9.97 4.06 -8.59
N THR A 43 10.76 5.12 -8.72
CA THR A 43 12.19 5.04 -8.94
C THR A 43 12.92 5.62 -7.74
N LEU A 44 13.90 4.88 -7.21
CA LEU A 44 14.80 5.36 -6.18
C LEU A 44 16.11 5.79 -6.83
N THR A 45 16.52 7.04 -6.62
CA THR A 45 17.80 7.57 -7.07
C THR A 45 18.75 7.72 -5.89
N THR A 46 20.03 7.46 -6.12
CA THR A 46 21.09 7.65 -5.13
C THR A 46 22.24 8.43 -5.74
N THR A 47 22.84 9.31 -4.96
CA THR A 47 24.08 10.01 -5.31
C THR A 47 25.31 9.28 -4.78
N ASN A 48 25.12 8.24 -3.96
CA ASN A 48 26.21 7.45 -3.40
C ASN A 48 26.72 6.46 -4.45
N ILE A 49 27.98 6.63 -4.88
CA ILE A 49 28.60 5.81 -5.93
C ILE A 49 28.71 4.33 -5.55
N ILE A 50 28.83 4.01 -4.26
CA ILE A 50 28.89 2.62 -3.79
C ILE A 50 27.52 1.97 -3.97
N MET A 51 26.45 2.65 -3.54
CA MET A 51 25.08 2.16 -3.70
C MET A 51 24.63 2.08 -5.15
N ALA A 52 25.12 2.98 -6.02
CA ALA A 52 24.84 2.94 -7.45
C ALA A 52 25.36 1.65 -8.11
N ASN A 53 26.44 1.07 -7.58
CA ASN A 53 27.03 -0.19 -8.07
C ASN A 53 26.50 -1.43 -7.35
N TRP A 54 25.50 -1.29 -6.46
CA TRP A 54 24.92 -2.41 -5.77
C TRP A 54 24.14 -3.33 -6.70
N GLN A 55 24.26 -4.63 -6.42
CA GLN A 55 23.45 -5.62 -7.09
C GLN A 55 22.00 -5.51 -6.63
N LYS A 56 21.09 -6.02 -7.46
CA LYS A 56 19.65 -6.04 -7.20
C LYS A 56 19.29 -6.67 -5.85
N SER A 57 20.00 -7.71 -5.42
CA SER A 57 19.81 -8.37 -4.11
C SER A 57 20.09 -7.43 -2.93
N MET A 58 21.13 -6.60 -3.01
CA MET A 58 21.46 -5.61 -1.98
C MET A 58 20.39 -4.53 -1.88
N TRP A 59 19.89 -4.04 -3.02
CA TRP A 59 18.75 -3.13 -3.05
C TRP A 59 17.49 -3.78 -2.47
N GLN A 60 17.24 -5.04 -2.82
CA GLN A 60 16.11 -5.80 -2.30
C GLN A 60 16.19 -5.93 -0.77
N ASP A 61 17.37 -6.15 -0.19
CA ASP A 61 17.57 -6.20 1.26
C ASP A 61 17.25 -4.87 1.95
N VAL A 62 17.69 -3.74 1.37
CA VAL A 62 17.38 -2.41 1.90
C VAL A 62 15.88 -2.13 1.82
N MET A 63 15.24 -2.41 0.69
CA MET A 63 13.80 -2.22 0.54
C MET A 63 13.01 -3.13 1.50
N ASN A 64 13.44 -4.38 1.71
CA ASN A 64 12.83 -5.27 2.69
C ASN A 64 12.97 -4.75 4.13
N ARG A 65 14.08 -4.06 4.46
CA ARG A 65 14.23 -3.39 5.75
C ARG A 65 13.29 -2.18 5.86
N ALA A 66 13.13 -1.40 4.80
CA ALA A 66 12.17 -0.30 4.77
C ALA A 66 10.72 -0.79 4.98
N ALA A 67 10.32 -1.87 4.29
CA ALA A 67 9.01 -2.49 4.49
C ALA A 67 8.79 -2.94 5.94
N ARG A 68 9.81 -3.57 6.56
CA ARG A 68 9.78 -3.97 7.97
C ARG A 68 9.69 -2.79 8.93
N SER A 69 10.40 -1.70 8.64
CA SER A 69 10.31 -0.47 9.44
C SER A 69 8.89 0.09 9.41
N LEU A 70 8.28 0.19 8.21
CA LEU A 70 6.91 0.65 8.03
C LEU A 70 5.89 -0.25 8.74
N SER A 71 6.08 -1.57 8.70
CA SER A 71 5.19 -2.53 9.36
C SER A 71 5.36 -2.57 10.88
N SER A 72 6.50 -2.11 11.42
CA SER A 72 6.74 -1.99 12.86
C SER A 72 6.28 -0.65 13.45
N GLY A 73 6.07 0.36 12.60
CA GLY A 73 5.78 1.73 13.02
C GLY A 73 4.28 2.10 13.07
N PRO A 74 3.97 3.40 13.04
CA PRO A 74 2.59 3.91 13.09
C PRO A 74 1.68 3.39 11.98
N PHE A 75 2.25 2.93 10.86
CA PHE A 75 1.52 2.40 9.71
C PHE A 75 1.41 0.86 9.69
N ARG A 76 1.67 0.20 10.82
CA ARG A 76 1.70 -1.27 10.95
C ARG A 76 0.55 -1.98 10.25
N THR A 77 -0.69 -1.55 10.47
CA THR A 77 -1.90 -2.19 9.91
C THR A 77 -1.90 -2.19 8.38
N ASN A 78 -1.35 -1.15 7.77
CA ASN A 78 -1.28 -0.98 6.31
C ASN A 78 -0.14 -1.78 5.67
N PHE A 79 0.99 -1.91 6.37
CA PHE A 79 2.19 -2.53 5.83
C PHE A 79 2.49 -3.94 6.37
N MET A 80 1.66 -4.49 7.26
CA MET A 80 1.88 -5.81 7.87
C MET A 80 2.08 -6.93 6.84
N ARG A 81 1.38 -6.84 5.71
CA ARG A 81 1.46 -7.82 4.60
C ARG A 81 2.09 -7.23 3.34
N ALA A 82 2.70 -6.05 3.43
CA ALA A 82 3.34 -5.43 2.28
C ALA A 82 4.62 -6.19 1.91
N SER A 83 4.85 -6.35 0.61
CA SER A 83 6.08 -6.88 0.05
C SER A 83 6.59 -5.92 -1.01
N ILE A 84 7.91 -5.73 -1.08
CA ILE A 84 8.53 -4.87 -2.09
C ILE A 84 9.29 -5.76 -3.08
N LYS A 85 9.20 -5.44 -4.36
CA LYS A 85 9.98 -6.08 -5.42
C LYS A 85 10.82 -5.02 -6.12
N VAL A 86 12.13 -5.20 -6.12
CA VAL A 86 13.04 -4.42 -6.97
C VAL A 86 13.03 -5.04 -8.37
N ASN A 87 13.01 -4.21 -9.42
CA ASN A 87 13.03 -4.66 -10.81
C ASN A 87 14.41 -4.45 -11.42
#